data_AF-A0A8T7IZH0-F1
#
_entry.id   AF-A0A8T7IZH0-F1
#
_cell.length_a   1.000
_cell.length_b   1.000
_cell.length_c   1.000
_cell.angle_alpha   90.00
_cell.angle_beta   90.00
_cell.angle_gamma   90.00
#
_symmetry.space_group_name_H-M   'P 1'
#
loop_
_entity.id
_entity.type
_entity.pdbx_description
1 polymer ?
#
loop_
_entity_poly.entity_id
_entity_poly.type
_entity_poly.pdbx_seq_one_letter_code
_entity_poly.pdbx_strand_id
1 'polypeptide(L)'
;MKSIKWFNKLIVTGLFLLSTIASADIIVTDELEGEGYSATFGFPVINTVDIWSFSTSGGTVSFDIFAYGFNGSVLDSMVWLFKEDGDLDSLDMLGQIDDDPLTLFFGDGSTSKIDSYLTSSIDAGNYLFAIGWCCEYGPSDILDGVQGGTPDDLVNSTLTESYAYQLTIKGEIDTFGAYNETVLVPEPAILALFSLGLLALTWRRKNFHN
;
A
#
# COMPACT_ATOMS: atom_id res chain seq x y z
N MET A 1 26.49 35.63 -40.71
CA MET A 1 25.63 34.59 -40.10
C MET A 1 26.25 34.10 -38.80
N LYS A 2 25.82 34.65 -37.65
CA LYS A 2 26.27 34.29 -36.29
C LYS A 2 25.01 34.14 -35.42
N SER A 3 24.40 32.96 -35.34
CA SER A 3 23.31 32.75 -34.34
C SER A 3 23.04 31.30 -33.93
N ILE A 4 23.90 30.32 -34.22
CA ILE A 4 23.60 28.90 -33.94
C ILE A 4 24.22 28.38 -32.63
N LYS A 5 25.16 29.11 -32.01
CA LYS A 5 25.91 28.60 -30.85
C LYS A 5 25.16 28.67 -29.50
N TRP A 6 24.06 29.40 -29.40
CA TRP A 6 23.32 29.58 -28.14
C TRP A 6 22.24 28.52 -27.89
N PHE A 7 21.69 27.92 -28.94
CA PHE A 7 20.60 26.94 -28.81
C PHE A 7 21.06 25.59 -28.24
N ASN A 8 22.31 25.19 -28.50
CA ASN A 8 22.85 23.91 -28.04
C ASN A 8 23.21 23.89 -26.54
N LYS A 9 23.44 25.06 -25.91
CA LYS A 9 23.66 25.12 -24.46
C LYS A 9 22.37 25.05 -23.65
N LEU A 10 21.25 25.49 -24.23
CA LEU A 10 19.95 25.47 -23.56
C LEU A 10 19.38 24.04 -23.46
N ILE A 11 19.61 23.19 -24.47
CA ILE A 11 19.07 21.83 -24.52
C ILE A 11 19.81 20.86 -23.59
N VAL A 12 21.12 21.06 -23.35
CA VAL A 12 21.92 20.18 -22.47
C VAL A 12 21.75 20.53 -20.98
N THR A 13 21.36 21.78 -20.67
CA THR A 13 21.16 22.21 -19.27
C THR A 13 19.72 21.98 -18.77
N GLY A 14 18.76 21.79 -19.69
CA GLY A 14 17.36 21.51 -19.34
C GLY A 14 17.02 20.04 -19.05
N LEU A 15 17.96 19.11 -19.22
CA LEU A 15 17.72 17.66 -19.08
C LEU A 15 18.17 17.08 -17.72
N PHE A 16 18.36 17.94 -16.71
CA PHE A 16 18.81 17.54 -15.37
C PHE A 16 17.86 17.99 -14.24
N LEU A 17 16.67 18.51 -14.59
CA LEU A 17 15.66 18.89 -13.61
C LEU A 17 14.42 18.03 -13.82
N LEU A 18 14.03 17.34 -12.73
CA LEU A 18 12.88 16.44 -12.58
C LEU A 18 13.11 14.97 -12.99
N SER A 19 14.05 14.31 -12.31
CA SER A 19 13.81 12.92 -11.90
C SER A 19 13.25 12.95 -10.48
N THR A 20 12.03 13.46 -10.32
CA THR A 20 11.23 13.02 -9.18
C THR A 20 10.97 11.54 -9.41
N ILE A 21 11.43 10.69 -8.51
CA ILE A 21 11.06 9.27 -8.47
C ILE A 21 9.55 9.29 -8.27
N ALA A 22 8.80 9.15 -9.37
CA ALA A 22 7.36 9.00 -9.28
C ALA A 22 7.14 7.54 -8.90
N SER A 23 7.03 7.24 -7.60
CA SER A 23 6.50 5.94 -7.21
C SER A 23 5.03 5.90 -7.61
N ALA A 24 4.62 4.86 -8.32
CA ALA A 24 3.22 4.65 -8.61
C ALA A 24 2.54 4.10 -7.36
N ASP A 25 1.36 4.61 -7.04
CA ASP A 25 0.55 4.04 -5.97
C ASP A 25 0.23 2.58 -6.31
N ILE A 26 0.44 1.68 -5.36
CA ILE A 26 0.01 0.29 -5.48
C ILE A 26 -1.40 0.22 -4.92
N ILE A 27 -2.34 -0.29 -5.71
CA ILE A 27 -3.74 -0.43 -5.32
C ILE A 27 -4.12 -1.90 -5.39
N VAL A 28 -4.63 -2.44 -4.29
CA VAL A 28 -5.05 -3.83 -4.12
C VAL A 28 -6.48 -3.82 -3.59
N THR A 29 -7.28 -4.77 -4.04
CA THR A 29 -8.63 -4.98 -3.53
C THR A 29 -8.76 -6.43 -3.12
N ASP A 30 -9.24 -6.66 -1.91
CA ASP A 30 -9.46 -8.02 -1.38
C ASP A 30 -10.66 -8.04 -0.42
N GLU A 31 -10.95 -9.20 0.17
CA GLU A 31 -12.01 -9.39 1.16
C GLU A 31 -11.57 -10.36 2.26
N LEU A 32 -11.71 -9.95 3.52
CA LEU A 32 -11.41 -10.82 4.66
C LEU A 32 -12.36 -12.03 4.69
N GLU A 33 -11.79 -13.23 4.77
CA GLU A 33 -12.58 -14.46 4.79
C GLU A 33 -13.24 -14.68 6.17
N GLY A 34 -14.57 -14.83 6.20
CA GLY A 34 -15.29 -15.20 7.41
C GLY A 34 -15.28 -16.71 7.66
N GLU A 35 -14.76 -17.15 8.81
CA GLU A 35 -14.78 -18.56 9.25
C GLU A 35 -16.04 -18.82 10.09
N GLY A 36 -17.18 -18.94 9.40
CA GLY A 36 -18.44 -19.41 9.99
C GLY A 36 -19.34 -18.33 10.59
N TYR A 37 -20.29 -18.76 11.43
CA TYR A 37 -21.37 -17.95 11.98
C TYR A 37 -21.51 -18.18 13.48
N SER A 38 -21.43 -17.11 14.28
CA SER A 38 -21.65 -17.18 15.72
C SER A 38 -23.14 -17.21 16.02
N ALA A 39 -23.65 -18.38 16.41
CA ALA A 39 -25.04 -18.53 16.85
C ALA A 39 -25.36 -17.77 18.14
N THR A 40 -24.33 -17.42 18.93
CA THR A 40 -24.47 -16.65 20.19
C THR A 40 -24.81 -15.19 19.91
N PHE A 41 -24.25 -14.63 18.83
CA PHE A 41 -24.39 -13.22 18.51
C PHE A 41 -25.22 -12.97 17.25
N GLY A 42 -25.39 -13.97 16.38
CA GLY A 42 -26.21 -13.87 15.18
C GLY A 42 -25.46 -13.34 13.95
N PHE A 43 -24.12 -13.45 13.92
CA PHE A 43 -23.27 -12.81 12.90
C PHE A 43 -22.10 -13.70 12.44
N PRO A 44 -21.51 -13.45 11.25
CA PRO A 44 -20.29 -14.14 10.80
C PRO A 44 -19.14 -13.91 11.78
N VAL A 45 -18.31 -14.93 11.98
CA VAL A 45 -17.05 -14.77 12.73
C VAL A 45 -15.94 -14.51 11.72
N ILE A 46 -15.38 -13.31 11.75
CA ILE A 46 -14.16 -13.00 11.01
C ILE A 46 -13.01 -13.49 11.88
N ASN A 47 -12.34 -14.56 11.46
CA ASN A 47 -11.18 -15.08 12.18
C ASN A 47 -9.86 -14.87 11.43
N THR A 48 -9.91 -14.20 10.28
CA THR A 48 -8.80 -14.13 9.35
C THR A 48 -8.16 -12.76 9.35
N VAL A 49 -6.86 -12.79 9.09
CA VAL A 49 -6.03 -11.62 8.85
C VAL A 49 -5.42 -11.82 7.48
N ASP A 50 -5.53 -10.81 6.63
CA ASP A 50 -4.79 -10.80 5.38
C ASP A 50 -3.38 -10.26 5.63
N ILE A 51 -2.38 -11.04 5.25
CA ILE A 51 -0.97 -10.67 5.41
C ILE A 51 -0.36 -10.44 4.03
N TRP A 52 0.17 -9.24 3.86
CA TRP A 52 0.90 -8.78 2.69
C TRP A 52 2.38 -8.69 3.00
N SER A 53 3.22 -9.07 2.05
CA SER A 53 4.68 -8.92 2.14
C SER A 53 5.18 -7.89 1.14
N PHE A 54 6.16 -7.08 1.57
CA PHE A 54 6.77 -6.09 0.71
C PHE A 54 8.23 -5.82 1.08
N SER A 55 8.97 -5.25 0.13
CA SER A 55 10.32 -4.76 0.36
C SER A 55 10.48 -3.32 -0.11
N THR A 56 11.43 -2.61 0.46
CA THR A 56 11.68 -1.20 0.16
C THR A 56 13.17 -0.86 0.27
N SER A 57 13.60 0.13 -0.52
CA SER A 57 14.86 0.87 -0.40
C SER A 57 14.93 1.77 0.84
N GLY A 58 13.82 1.88 1.58
CA GLY A 58 13.66 2.75 2.74
C GLY A 58 13.03 4.10 2.36
N GLY A 59 12.51 4.81 3.35
CA GLY A 59 11.81 6.07 3.17
C GLY A 59 10.49 6.10 3.93
N THR A 60 9.58 6.98 3.51
CA THR A 60 8.23 7.05 4.07
C THR A 60 7.28 6.23 3.23
N VAL A 61 6.58 5.30 3.88
CA VAL A 61 5.52 4.49 3.28
C VAL A 61 4.21 4.79 4.00
N SER A 62 3.12 4.90 3.24
CA SER A 62 1.77 5.04 3.76
C SER A 62 0.87 3.92 3.25
N PHE A 63 0.03 3.41 4.12
CA PHE A 63 -1.01 2.42 3.87
C PHE A 63 -2.35 3.04 4.20
N ASP A 64 -3.28 2.91 3.29
CA ASP A 64 -4.57 3.60 3.30
C ASP A 64 -5.65 2.59 2.95
N ILE A 65 -6.50 2.26 3.92
CA ILE A 65 -7.51 1.20 3.80
C ILE A 65 -8.88 1.83 3.60
N PHE A 66 -9.42 1.73 2.38
CA PHE A 66 -10.81 2.06 2.13
C PHE A 66 -11.66 0.80 2.30
N ALA A 67 -12.33 0.66 3.44
CA ALA A 67 -13.13 -0.51 3.78
C ALA A 67 -14.60 -0.13 4.00
N TYR A 68 -14.89 0.82 4.88
CA TYR A 68 -16.26 1.19 5.21
C TYR A 68 -16.97 1.90 4.04
N GLY A 69 -17.90 1.18 3.41
CA GLY A 69 -18.62 1.60 2.22
C GLY A 69 -18.02 1.10 0.91
N PHE A 70 -16.82 0.50 0.92
CA PHE A 70 -16.24 -0.13 -0.26
C PHE A 70 -17.03 -1.39 -0.63
N ASN A 71 -17.67 -1.41 -1.81
CA ASN A 71 -18.59 -2.49 -2.21
C ASN A 71 -19.69 -2.82 -1.18
N GLY A 72 -20.08 -1.85 -0.34
CA GLY A 72 -21.06 -2.07 0.73
C GLY A 72 -20.48 -2.79 1.96
N SER A 73 -19.16 -2.87 2.07
CA SER A 73 -18.46 -3.38 3.25
C SER A 73 -18.68 -2.50 4.47
N VAL A 74 -18.65 -3.14 5.63
CA VAL A 74 -18.80 -2.52 6.96
C VAL A 74 -17.60 -2.83 7.86
N LEU A 75 -16.49 -3.28 7.26
CA LEU A 75 -15.26 -3.58 7.97
C LEU A 75 -14.72 -2.32 8.67
N ASP A 76 -14.69 -2.36 10.00
CA ASP A 76 -13.88 -1.50 10.85
C ASP A 76 -12.47 -2.09 10.86
N SER A 77 -11.58 -1.52 10.06
CA SER A 77 -10.31 -2.14 9.74
C SER A 77 -9.25 -1.79 10.77
N MET A 78 -8.44 -2.76 11.18
CA MET A 78 -7.22 -2.54 11.96
C MET A 78 -6.02 -3.08 11.19
N VAL A 79 -4.88 -2.41 11.29
CA VAL A 79 -3.67 -2.77 10.55
C VAL A 79 -2.43 -2.84 11.43
N TRP A 80 -1.49 -3.69 11.02
CA TRP A 80 -0.21 -3.91 11.69
C TRP A 80 0.94 -3.90 10.70
N LEU A 81 2.08 -3.32 11.11
CA LEU A 81 3.30 -3.30 10.32
C LEU A 81 4.42 -4.00 11.09
N PHE A 82 5.04 -5.00 10.47
CA PHE A 82 6.14 -5.79 11.00
C PHE A 82 7.38 -5.64 10.13
N LYS A 83 8.56 -5.63 10.75
CA LYS A 83 9.85 -5.70 10.05
C LYS A 83 10.36 -7.14 10.04
N GLU A 84 10.47 -7.74 8.87
CA GLU A 84 11.01 -9.09 8.74
C GLU A 84 12.55 -9.05 8.83
N ASP A 85 13.10 -9.58 9.93
CA ASP A 85 14.53 -9.61 10.19
C ASP A 85 15.18 -11.01 10.05
N GLY A 86 14.38 -12.02 9.69
CA GLY A 86 14.78 -13.42 9.54
C GLY A 86 14.16 -14.38 10.57
N ASP A 87 13.55 -13.86 11.63
CA ASP A 87 12.80 -14.63 12.63
C ASP A 87 11.51 -13.90 13.03
N LEU A 88 10.50 -13.94 12.16
CA LEU A 88 9.24 -13.22 12.32
C LEU A 88 8.55 -13.50 13.66
N ASP A 89 8.53 -12.49 14.54
CA ASP A 89 7.88 -12.57 15.84
C ASP A 89 7.21 -11.26 16.29
N SER A 90 6.60 -11.28 17.47
CA SER A 90 5.86 -10.13 18.01
C SER A 90 6.72 -8.88 18.28
N LEU A 91 8.04 -9.03 18.42
CA LEU A 91 8.99 -7.93 18.65
C LEU A 91 9.27 -7.15 17.36
N ASP A 92 8.95 -7.73 16.20
CA ASP A 92 9.11 -7.10 14.89
C ASP A 92 8.05 -6.04 14.59
N MET A 93 7.01 -5.94 15.42
CA MET A 93 5.95 -4.95 15.22
C MET A 93 6.49 -3.53 15.38
N LEU A 94 6.42 -2.78 14.29
CA LEU A 94 6.80 -1.36 14.25
C LEU A 94 5.65 -0.44 14.65
N GLY A 95 4.41 -0.87 14.40
CA GLY A 95 3.23 -0.09 14.75
C GLY A 95 1.94 -0.79 14.33
N GLN A 96 0.85 -0.31 14.91
CA GLN A 96 -0.50 -0.71 14.59
C GLN A 96 -1.43 0.50 14.69
N ILE A 97 -2.51 0.50 13.92
CA ILE A 97 -3.55 1.52 13.99
C ILE A 97 -4.88 0.93 13.57
N ASP A 98 -5.96 1.58 14.00
CA ASP A 98 -7.32 1.09 13.96
C ASP A 98 -8.19 2.10 13.22
N ASP A 99 -8.26 3.32 13.76
CA ASP A 99 -8.89 4.47 13.10
C ASP A 99 -7.87 5.40 12.44
N ASP A 100 -8.27 6.07 11.35
CA ASP A 100 -7.54 7.24 10.83
C ASP A 100 -7.56 8.38 11.88
N PRO A 101 -6.39 8.76 12.45
CA PRO A 101 -6.31 9.83 13.44
C PRO A 101 -6.50 11.23 12.81
N LEU A 102 -6.45 11.33 11.48
CA LEU A 102 -6.62 12.57 10.75
C LEU A 102 -8.11 12.90 10.64
N THR A 103 -8.58 13.69 11.60
CA THR A 103 -9.98 14.17 11.72
C THR A 103 -10.57 14.95 10.51
N LEU A 104 -9.87 15.03 9.37
CA LEU A 104 -10.22 15.90 8.23
C LEU A 104 -9.97 15.20 6.87
N PHE A 105 -11.03 14.58 6.34
CA PHE A 105 -11.33 14.37 4.91
C PHE A 105 -10.50 13.35 4.11
N PHE A 106 -10.95 12.09 4.13
CA PHE A 106 -11.09 11.08 3.05
C PHE A 106 -10.41 11.37 1.69
N GLY A 107 -9.07 11.32 1.65
CA GLY A 107 -8.28 11.43 0.40
C GLY A 107 -8.27 10.15 -0.44
N ASP A 108 -8.85 9.08 0.09
CA ASP A 108 -8.89 7.70 -0.39
C ASP A 108 -10.28 7.29 -0.92
N GLY A 109 -11.33 8.02 -0.49
CA GLY A 109 -12.72 7.76 -0.83
C GLY A 109 -13.57 7.21 0.31
N SER A 110 -13.01 7.02 1.51
CA SER A 110 -13.75 6.52 2.67
C SER A 110 -14.90 7.42 3.10
N THR A 111 -15.90 6.82 3.75
CA THR A 111 -17.07 7.51 4.29
C THR A 111 -17.08 7.58 5.82
N SER A 112 -16.12 6.95 6.48
CA SER A 112 -16.08 6.80 7.93
C SER A 112 -14.66 6.91 8.49
N LYS A 113 -14.53 7.30 9.76
CA LYS A 113 -13.23 7.40 10.45
C LYS A 113 -12.66 6.06 10.91
N ILE A 114 -13.44 4.99 10.73
CA ILE A 114 -13.13 3.63 11.16
C ILE A 114 -12.26 2.86 10.14
N ASP A 115 -11.82 3.58 9.11
CA ASP A 115 -10.89 3.08 8.11
C ASP A 115 -9.46 3.38 8.58
N SER A 116 -8.59 2.38 8.52
CA SER A 116 -7.22 2.46 9.01
C SER A 116 -6.31 3.23 8.04
N TYR A 117 -5.53 4.17 8.59
CA TYR A 117 -4.45 4.86 7.85
C TYR A 117 -3.14 4.84 8.63
N LEU A 118 -2.10 4.22 8.06
CA LEU A 118 -0.77 4.12 8.67
C LEU A 118 0.29 4.80 7.82
N THR A 119 1.09 5.69 8.41
CA THR A 119 2.28 6.27 7.79
C THR A 119 3.49 5.97 8.66
N SER A 120 4.59 5.49 8.05
CA SER A 120 5.81 5.18 8.78
C SER A 120 7.06 5.51 7.98
N SER A 121 8.10 5.98 8.66
CA SER A 121 9.45 6.11 8.11
C SER A 121 10.21 4.84 8.44
N ILE A 122 10.55 4.06 7.42
CA ILE A 122 11.16 2.74 7.56
C ILE A 122 12.50 2.67 6.82
N ASP A 123 13.41 1.86 7.34
CA ASP A 123 14.70 1.60 6.70
C ASP A 123 14.53 0.65 5.51
N ALA A 124 15.58 0.50 4.70
CA ALA A 124 15.61 -0.54 3.68
C ALA A 124 15.45 -1.93 4.32
N GLY A 125 14.60 -2.78 3.75
CA GLY A 125 14.32 -4.10 4.32
C GLY A 125 13.07 -4.78 3.78
N ASN A 126 12.73 -5.90 4.38
CA ASN A 126 11.51 -6.66 4.14
C ASN A 126 10.53 -6.42 5.29
N TYR A 127 9.25 -6.42 4.96
CA TYR A 127 8.19 -6.06 5.89
C TYR A 127 6.95 -6.89 5.62
N LEU A 128 6.14 -7.08 6.65
CA LEU A 128 4.78 -7.57 6.54
C LEU A 128 3.80 -6.49 6.94
N PHE A 129 2.71 -6.41 6.20
CA PHE A 129 1.58 -5.54 6.48
C PHE A 129 0.34 -6.40 6.61
N ALA A 130 -0.27 -6.39 7.79
CA ALA A 130 -1.45 -7.19 8.08
C ALA A 130 -2.68 -6.31 8.16
N ILE A 131 -3.80 -6.79 7.63
CA ILE A 131 -5.12 -6.17 7.69
C ILE A 131 -6.08 -7.14 8.36
N GLY A 132 -6.83 -6.65 9.33
CA GLY A 132 -7.90 -7.37 10.00
C GLY A 132 -9.00 -6.41 10.43
N TRP A 133 -9.84 -6.87 11.34
CA TRP A 133 -10.95 -6.13 11.94
C TRP A 133 -10.58 -5.57 13.34
N CYS A 134 -11.10 -4.41 13.73
CA CYS A 134 -10.93 -3.81 15.08
C CYS A 134 -11.44 -4.77 16.18
N CYS A 135 -10.84 -5.03 17.32
CA CYS A 135 -9.88 -4.29 18.09
C CYS A 135 -9.25 -5.34 19.03
N GLU A 136 -8.01 -5.11 19.44
CA GLU A 136 -7.29 -5.89 20.46
C GLU A 136 -6.95 -7.36 20.09
N TYR A 137 -5.85 -7.51 19.36
CA TYR A 137 -5.11 -8.78 19.28
C TYR A 137 -3.63 -8.57 19.50
N GLY A 138 -2.99 -9.58 20.10
CA GLY A 138 -1.55 -9.57 20.25
C GLY A 138 -0.87 -9.71 18.89
N PRO A 139 0.32 -9.13 18.69
CA PRO A 139 1.04 -9.28 17.43
C PRO A 139 1.29 -10.74 17.05
N SER A 140 1.40 -11.65 18.03
CA SER A 140 1.50 -13.10 17.80
C SER A 140 0.25 -13.70 17.14
N ASP A 141 -0.94 -13.27 17.56
CA ASP A 141 -2.20 -13.82 17.02
C ASP A 141 -2.36 -13.38 15.55
N ILE A 142 -2.00 -12.13 15.26
CA ILE A 142 -1.99 -11.56 13.91
C ILE A 142 -1.02 -12.31 12.99
N LEU A 143 0.18 -12.63 13.47
CA LEU A 143 1.17 -13.39 12.69
C LEU A 143 0.76 -14.85 12.46
N ASP A 144 -0.01 -15.44 13.37
CA ASP A 144 -0.63 -16.76 13.19
C ASP A 144 -1.85 -16.71 12.24
N GLY A 145 -2.23 -15.52 11.75
CA GLY A 145 -3.38 -15.31 10.86
C GLY A 145 -4.71 -15.43 11.58
N VAL A 146 -4.71 -15.36 12.91
CA VAL A 146 -5.88 -15.60 13.76
C VAL A 146 -6.36 -14.29 14.38
N GLN A 147 -7.62 -13.96 14.12
CA GLN A 147 -8.29 -12.84 14.78
C GLN A 147 -9.55 -13.30 15.50
N GLY A 148 -9.46 -13.66 16.78
CA GLY A 148 -10.60 -14.26 17.50
C GLY A 148 -11.60 -13.23 18.05
N GLY A 149 -12.62 -12.83 17.30
CA GLY A 149 -13.62 -11.88 17.81
C GLY A 149 -14.95 -11.84 17.08
N THR A 150 -15.90 -11.14 17.69
CA THR A 150 -17.15 -10.73 17.03
C THR A 150 -17.11 -9.22 16.82
N PRO A 151 -17.44 -8.73 15.63
CA PRO A 151 -17.49 -7.29 15.41
C PRO A 151 -18.43 -6.55 16.37
N ASP A 152 -17.91 -5.56 17.12
CA ASP A 152 -18.65 -4.85 18.18
C ASP A 152 -19.78 -3.97 17.60
N ASP A 153 -19.63 -3.52 16.34
CA ASP A 153 -20.63 -2.71 15.63
C ASP A 153 -21.76 -3.51 14.98
N LEU A 154 -21.73 -4.86 15.06
CA LEU A 154 -22.68 -5.71 14.34
C LEU A 154 -24.03 -5.91 15.04
N VAL A 155 -24.33 -5.27 16.17
CA VAL A 155 -25.52 -5.58 17.00
C VAL A 155 -26.88 -5.35 16.29
N ASN A 156 -26.94 -4.86 15.04
CA ASN A 156 -28.23 -4.59 14.39
C ASN A 156 -28.31 -4.77 12.85
N SER A 157 -27.37 -5.45 12.20
CA SER A 157 -27.34 -5.53 10.74
C SER A 157 -27.94 -6.83 10.19
N THR A 158 -29.01 -6.72 9.40
CA THR A 158 -29.60 -7.84 8.63
C THR A 158 -28.96 -8.04 7.26
N LEU A 159 -27.74 -7.53 7.03
CA LEU A 159 -27.09 -7.56 5.73
C LEU A 159 -26.27 -8.84 5.56
N THR A 160 -26.25 -9.36 4.32
CA THR A 160 -25.11 -10.16 3.83
C THR A 160 -23.95 -9.19 3.71
N GLU A 161 -23.20 -9.04 4.79
CA GLU A 161 -22.11 -8.09 4.89
C GLU A 161 -20.90 -8.60 4.12
N SER A 162 -20.28 -7.70 3.36
CA SER A 162 -18.98 -7.90 2.76
C SER A 162 -17.93 -7.35 3.71
N TYR A 163 -16.75 -7.97 3.72
CA TYR A 163 -15.56 -7.45 4.41
C TYR A 163 -14.49 -7.07 3.39
N ALA A 164 -14.95 -6.63 2.22
CA ALA A 164 -14.09 -6.14 1.16
C ALA A 164 -13.40 -4.84 1.57
N TYR A 165 -12.19 -4.66 1.07
CA TYR A 165 -11.41 -3.44 1.24
C TYR A 165 -10.59 -3.14 -0.01
N GLN A 166 -10.17 -1.88 -0.12
CA GLN A 166 -9.15 -1.43 -1.05
C GLN A 166 -7.95 -0.90 -0.26
N LEU A 167 -6.79 -1.56 -0.41
CA LEU A 167 -5.52 -1.10 0.11
C LEU A 167 -4.82 -0.21 -0.93
N THR A 168 -4.50 1.02 -0.55
CA THR A 168 -3.62 1.90 -1.33
C THR A 168 -2.30 2.10 -0.59
N ILE A 169 -1.19 1.82 -1.28
CA ILE A 169 0.16 1.96 -0.75
C ILE A 169 0.88 3.05 -1.54
N LYS A 170 1.49 3.98 -0.82
CA LYS A 170 2.33 5.04 -1.39
C LYS A 170 3.70 5.02 -0.72
N GLY A 171 4.74 5.21 -1.50
CA GLY A 171 6.13 5.13 -1.05
C GLY A 171 7.00 4.37 -2.04
N GLU A 172 8.31 4.29 -1.79
CA GLU A 172 9.21 3.47 -2.61
C GLU A 172 9.04 1.99 -2.21
N ILE A 173 8.32 1.21 -3.00
CA ILE A 173 8.09 -0.21 -2.79
C ILE A 173 8.69 -0.99 -3.96
N ASP A 174 9.59 -1.93 -3.67
CA ASP A 174 10.32 -2.72 -4.66
C ASP A 174 9.59 -4.01 -5.03
N THR A 175 9.01 -4.68 -4.02
CA THR A 175 8.17 -5.88 -4.18
C THR A 175 6.91 -5.73 -3.35
N PHE A 176 5.81 -6.31 -3.81
CA PHE A 176 4.56 -6.38 -3.06
C PHE A 176 3.79 -7.63 -3.47
N GLY A 177 3.25 -8.37 -2.51
CA GLY A 177 2.41 -9.56 -2.78
C GLY A 177 1.80 -10.14 -1.52
N ALA A 178 0.93 -11.14 -1.67
CA ALA A 178 0.44 -11.91 -0.54
C ALA A 178 1.59 -12.56 0.24
N TYR A 179 1.39 -12.92 1.50
CA TYR A 179 2.45 -13.55 2.30
C TYR A 179 2.97 -14.84 1.63
N ASN A 180 4.30 -14.98 1.57
CA ASN A 180 5.04 -16.00 0.79
C ASN A 180 4.93 -15.90 -0.75
N GLU A 181 4.32 -14.84 -1.28
CA GLU A 181 4.35 -14.52 -2.71
C GLU A 181 5.19 -13.27 -2.97
N THR A 182 6.21 -13.38 -3.82
CA THR A 182 7.06 -12.24 -4.20
C THR A 182 6.76 -11.81 -5.63
N VAL A 183 6.02 -10.71 -5.78
CA VAL A 183 5.78 -10.07 -7.08
C VAL A 183 6.59 -8.78 -7.17
N LEU A 184 7.37 -8.65 -8.25
CA LEU A 184 8.11 -7.42 -8.55
C LEU A 184 7.10 -6.33 -8.93
N VAL A 185 7.21 -5.16 -8.29
CA VAL A 185 6.40 -4.00 -8.65
C VAL A 185 6.98 -3.42 -9.96
N PRO A 186 6.20 -3.33 -11.05
CA PRO A 186 6.72 -2.79 -12.31
C PRO A 186 7.20 -1.35 -12.15
N GLU A 187 8.40 -1.07 -12.63
CA GLU A 187 8.95 0.28 -12.63
C GLU A 187 8.00 1.27 -13.38
N PRO A 188 7.91 2.53 -12.93
CA PRO A 188 7.09 3.54 -13.60
C PRO A 188 7.52 3.71 -15.06
N ALA A 189 6.54 3.84 -15.96
CA ALA A 189 6.75 4.04 -17.41
C ALA A 189 7.67 5.23 -17.76
N ILE A 190 7.92 6.13 -16.81
CA ILE A 190 8.86 7.25 -16.92
C ILE A 190 10.29 6.76 -17.20
N LEU A 191 10.75 5.63 -16.65
CA LEU A 191 12.09 5.10 -16.94
C LEU A 191 12.20 4.59 -18.39
N ALA A 192 11.15 3.94 -18.88
CA ALA A 192 11.03 3.56 -20.29
C ALA A 192 11.01 4.80 -21.21
N LEU A 193 10.29 5.86 -20.82
CA LEU A 193 10.25 7.13 -21.57
C LEU A 193 11.60 7.86 -21.55
N PHE A 194 12.32 7.82 -20.43
CA PHE A 194 13.64 8.43 -20.29
C PHE A 194 14.68 7.72 -21.19
N SER A 195 14.69 6.39 -21.19
CA SER A 195 15.56 5.61 -22.09
C SER A 195 15.23 5.83 -23.56
N LEU A 196 13.94 5.89 -23.93
CA LEU A 196 13.50 6.28 -25.28
C LEU A 196 13.94 7.71 -25.65
N GLY A 197 13.85 8.65 -24.71
CA GLY A 197 14.33 10.02 -24.88
C GLY A 197 15.84 10.07 -25.16
N LEU A 198 16.64 9.32 -24.41
CA LEU A 198 18.09 9.21 -24.64
C LEU A 198 18.41 8.57 -26.00
N LEU A 199 17.70 7.52 -26.39
CA LEU A 199 17.84 6.89 -27.70
C LEU A 199 17.50 7.87 -28.83
N ALA A 200 16.43 8.65 -28.70
CA ALA A 200 16.07 9.68 -29.69
C ALA A 200 17.15 10.78 -29.80
N LEU A 201 17.77 11.18 -28.68
CA LEU A 201 18.89 12.14 -28.67
C LEU A 201 20.14 11.59 -29.39
N THR A 202 20.50 10.32 -29.13
CA THR A 202 21.65 9.70 -29.80
C THR A 202 21.41 9.51 -31.30
N TRP A 203 20.19 9.13 -31.72
CA TRP A 203 19.84 9.01 -33.12
C TRP A 203 19.87 10.37 -33.85
N ARG A 204 19.36 11.44 -33.22
CA ARG A 204 19.45 12.80 -33.76
C ARG A 204 20.89 13.23 -33.97
N ARG A 205 21.80 12.93 -33.04
CA ARG A 205 23.23 13.26 -33.17
C ARG A 205 23.90 12.56 -34.35
N LYS A 206 23.49 11.33 -34.66
CA LYS A 206 24.04 10.55 -35.79
C LYS A 206 23.63 11.10 -37.15
N ASN A 207 22.44 11.68 -37.29
CA ASN A 207 21.92 12.20 -38.56
C ASN A 207 22.35 13.64 -38.89
N PHE A 208 23.10 14.33 -38.03
CA PHE A 208 23.61 15.70 -38.26
C PHE A 208 25.02 15.75 -38.88
N HIS A 209 25.64 14.60 -39.16
CA HIS A 209 26.98 14.47 -39.76
C HIS A 209 26.99 13.90 -41.18
N ASN A 210 25.82 13.83 -41.82
CA ASN A 210 25.66 13.64 -43.26
C ASN A 210 24.99 14.88 -43.86
#